data_AF-A0A0G1U4E2-F1
#
_entry.id   AF-A0A0G1U4E2-F1
#
_cell.length_a   1.000
_cell.length_b   1.000
_cell.length_c   1.000
_cell.angle_alpha   90.00
_cell.angle_beta   90.00
_cell.angle_gamma   90.00
#
_symmetry.space_group_name_H-M   'P 1'
#
loop_
_entity.id
_entity.type
_entity.pdbx_description
1 polymer ?
#
loop_
_entity_poly.entity_id
_entity_poly.type
_entity_poly.pdbx_seq_one_letter_code
_entity_poly.pdbx_strand_id
1 'polypeptide(L)'
;MRERIVKPVKAYLKSASISVVTKRSGLTMETILLFVLPLAILRYFPQIIHFRHLVMASGLAYVLLIARALHMTREEMGLTTQGFTAALLPLLIPTSLVLIFSAYIAARHPAEFIFPAMLEESRHLSMSTAIFLYVTLSVPLQEVLFRAFYIPRLEQITDNRLFLITFSALIFMLVHIPLGNLLMVLTTGLMGIIWADNFLRFRSLPAIMVSHALLGSFLIYLLYAMF
;
A
#
# COMPACT_ATOMS: atom_id res chain seq x y z
N MET A 1 26.75 15.43 -5.97
CA MET A 1 25.35 14.98 -5.85
C MET A 1 24.88 15.38 -4.45
N ARG A 2 24.18 16.51 -4.31
CA ARG A 2 23.87 17.10 -3.00
C ARG A 2 22.69 16.36 -2.37
N GLU A 3 22.91 15.73 -1.22
CA GLU A 3 21.83 15.30 -0.31
C GLU A 3 20.97 16.53 0.04
N ARG A 4 19.74 16.58 -0.46
CA ARG A 4 18.74 17.52 0.07
C ARG A 4 18.22 16.93 1.37
N ILE A 5 18.82 17.37 2.47
CA ILE A 5 18.29 17.21 3.82
C ILE A 5 16.89 17.85 3.81
N VAL A 6 15.86 17.00 3.82
CA VAL A 6 14.47 17.40 4.05
C VAL A 6 14.42 18.00 5.46
N LYS A 7 14.09 19.28 5.58
CA LYS A 7 14.03 19.95 6.89
C LYS A 7 12.92 19.32 7.74
N PRO A 8 13.16 19.11 9.06
CA PRO A 8 12.16 18.52 9.93
C PRO A 8 10.95 19.44 10.12
N VAL A 9 9.76 18.84 10.09
CA VAL A 9 8.39 19.41 10.12
C VAL A 9 8.04 20.05 11.49
N LYS A 10 9.01 20.59 12.23
CA LYS A 10 8.79 21.16 13.57
C LYS A 10 8.54 22.66 13.52
N ALA A 11 7.42 23.08 12.93
CA ALA A 11 6.83 24.38 13.25
C ALA A 11 5.34 24.35 12.92
N TYR A 12 4.53 24.96 13.78
CA TYR A 12 3.08 25.22 13.66
C TYR A 12 2.10 24.20 14.23
N LEU A 13 2.00 24.02 15.55
CA LEU A 13 0.74 23.49 16.13
C LEU A 13 0.44 24.09 17.51
N LYS A 14 -0.45 25.09 17.55
CA LYS A 14 -1.03 25.68 18.76
C LYS A 14 -2.56 25.51 18.75
N SER A 15 -3.04 24.27 18.84
CA SER A 15 -4.42 23.97 19.26
C SER A 15 -4.49 22.59 19.93
N ALA A 16 -5.35 22.44 20.94
CA ALA A 16 -5.40 21.24 21.78
C ALA A 16 -5.80 19.97 21.02
N SER A 17 -6.72 20.06 20.05
CA SER A 17 -7.14 18.94 19.21
C SER A 17 -6.03 18.47 18.26
N ILE A 18 -5.33 19.40 17.64
CA ILE A 18 -4.20 19.11 16.76
C ILE A 18 -3.01 18.53 17.56
N SER A 19 -2.87 18.93 18.84
CA SER A 19 -1.86 18.37 19.74
C SER A 19 -2.06 16.88 20.04
N VAL A 20 -3.29 16.37 20.02
CA VAL A 20 -3.57 14.94 20.25
C VAL A 20 -3.29 14.13 18.99
N VAL A 21 -3.69 14.63 17.82
CA VAL A 21 -3.40 13.99 16.53
C VAL A 21 -1.90 13.86 16.34
N THR A 22 -1.10 14.85 16.71
CA THR A 22 0.36 14.82 16.51
C THR A 22 1.16 14.04 17.55
N LYS A 23 0.54 13.65 18.67
CA LYS A 23 1.16 12.78 19.67
C LYS A 23 1.19 11.33 19.21
N ARG A 24 2.08 10.54 19.81
CA ARG A 24 2.19 9.07 19.61
C ARG A 24 0.84 8.35 19.77
N SER A 25 -0.02 8.82 20.68
CA SER A 25 -1.37 8.30 20.88
C SER A 25 -2.28 8.40 19.66
N GLY A 26 -2.15 9.47 18.87
CA GLY A 26 -2.91 9.65 17.62
C GLY A 26 -2.51 8.59 16.59
N LEU A 27 -1.21 8.35 16.43
CA LEU A 27 -0.70 7.33 15.54
C LEU A 27 -1.11 5.92 15.98
N THR A 28 -1.06 5.61 17.27
CA THR A 28 -1.55 4.31 17.77
C THR A 28 -3.03 4.11 17.44
N MET A 29 -3.85 5.15 17.60
CA MET A 29 -5.27 5.09 17.22
C MET A 29 -5.42 4.89 15.71
N GLU A 30 -4.65 5.59 14.88
CA GLU A 30 -4.63 5.41 13.42
C GLU A 30 -4.23 3.97 13.04
N THR A 31 -3.21 3.39 13.68
CA THR A 31 -2.82 1.98 13.46
C THR A 31 -3.96 1.03 13.79
N ILE A 32 -4.65 1.28 14.91
CA ILE A 32 -5.77 0.44 15.35
C ILE A 32 -6.93 0.56 14.36
N LEU A 33 -7.37 1.78 14.05
CA LEU A 33 -8.54 2.02 13.22
C LEU A 33 -8.34 1.61 11.76
N LEU A 34 -7.16 1.87 11.18
CA LEU A 34 -6.91 1.64 9.76
C LEU A 34 -6.47 0.21 9.44
N PHE A 35 -5.88 -0.51 10.41
CA PHE A 35 -5.29 -1.82 10.14
C PHE A 35 -5.75 -2.91 11.11
N VAL A 36 -5.60 -2.71 12.43
CA VAL A 36 -5.90 -3.76 13.41
C VAL A 36 -7.38 -4.09 13.46
N LEU A 37 -8.24 -3.07 13.50
CA LEU A 37 -9.68 -3.22 13.59
C LEU A 37 -10.27 -3.88 12.34
N PRO A 38 -9.94 -3.45 11.10
CA PRO A 38 -10.38 -4.18 9.90
C PRO A 38 -9.94 -5.64 9.88
N LEU A 39 -8.71 -5.94 10.28
CA LEU A 39 -8.22 -7.32 10.36
C LEU A 39 -8.93 -8.14 11.43
N ALA A 40 -9.17 -7.56 12.61
CA ALA A 40 -9.93 -8.20 13.68
C ALA A 40 -11.37 -8.48 13.24
N ILE A 41 -12.02 -7.54 12.56
CA ILE A 41 -13.36 -7.72 11.99
C ILE A 41 -13.35 -8.88 10.98
N LEU A 42 -12.40 -8.90 10.03
CA LEU A 42 -12.29 -9.97 9.04
C LEU A 42 -12.01 -11.34 9.66
N ARG A 43 -11.36 -11.40 10.82
CA ARG A 43 -11.12 -12.66 11.55
C ARG A 43 -12.40 -13.31 12.06
N TYR A 44 -13.37 -12.50 12.51
CA TYR A 44 -14.66 -12.97 13.05
C TYR A 44 -15.79 -12.96 12.01
N PHE A 45 -15.68 -12.12 10.98
CA PHE A 45 -16.68 -11.91 9.94
C PHE A 45 -16.02 -11.91 8.55
N PRO A 46 -15.49 -13.06 8.08
CA PRO A 46 -14.72 -13.15 6.83
C PRO A 46 -15.51 -12.69 5.59
N GLN A 47 -16.84 -12.85 5.59
CA GLN A 47 -17.74 -12.39 4.53
C GLN A 47 -17.67 -10.87 4.26
N ILE A 48 -17.13 -10.08 5.19
CA ILE A 48 -16.95 -8.63 4.99
C ILE A 48 -15.89 -8.34 3.91
N ILE A 49 -15.04 -9.31 3.55
CA ILE A 49 -14.01 -9.13 2.52
C ILE A 49 -14.58 -8.73 1.14
N HIS A 50 -15.84 -9.10 0.84
CA HIS A 50 -16.53 -8.68 -0.39
C HIS A 50 -16.80 -7.17 -0.41
N PHE A 51 -16.89 -6.52 0.76
CA PHE A 51 -17.08 -5.07 0.90
C PHE A 51 -15.76 -4.31 1.07
N ARG A 52 -14.61 -4.94 0.86
CA ARG A 52 -13.29 -4.31 1.12
C ARG A 52 -13.08 -3.01 0.36
N HIS A 53 -13.64 -2.85 -0.84
CA HIS A 53 -13.54 -1.60 -1.59
C HIS A 53 -14.22 -0.43 -0.87
N LEU A 54 -15.35 -0.66 -0.20
CA LEU A 54 -16.02 0.35 0.64
C LEU A 54 -15.19 0.67 1.89
N VAL A 55 -14.63 -0.36 2.53
CA VAL A 55 -13.74 -0.18 3.69
C VAL A 55 -12.52 0.65 3.29
N MET A 56 -11.88 0.34 2.16
CA MET A 56 -10.75 1.09 1.61
C MET A 56 -11.13 2.53 1.25
N ALA A 57 -12.30 2.76 0.64
CA ALA A 57 -12.79 4.09 0.34
C ALA A 57 -13.04 4.92 1.62
N SER A 58 -13.60 4.31 2.66
CA SER A 58 -13.78 4.98 3.97
C SER A 58 -12.45 5.29 4.64
N GLY A 59 -11.48 4.39 4.54
CA GLY A 59 -10.10 4.61 4.99
C GLY A 59 -9.43 5.76 4.25
N LEU A 60 -9.61 5.87 2.93
CA LEU A 60 -9.12 7.02 2.17
C LEU A 60 -9.77 8.32 2.62
N ALA A 61 -11.08 8.35 2.80
CA ALA A 61 -11.77 9.55 3.28
C ALA A 61 -11.18 10.02 4.61
N TYR A 62 -10.94 9.09 5.55
CA TYR A 62 -10.24 9.38 6.80
C TYR A 62 -8.83 9.93 6.56
N VAL A 63 -8.02 9.25 5.73
CA VAL A 63 -6.65 9.67 5.41
C VAL A 63 -6.62 11.09 4.85
N LEU A 64 -7.50 11.43 3.91
CA LEU A 64 -7.56 12.76 3.31
C LEU A 64 -7.97 13.83 4.32
N LEU A 65 -8.92 13.52 5.21
CA LEU A 65 -9.32 14.42 6.30
C LEU A 65 -8.17 14.70 7.26
N ILE A 66 -7.46 13.66 7.70
CA ILE A 66 -6.35 13.81 8.64
C ILE A 66 -5.13 14.46 7.97
N ALA A 67 -4.79 14.07 6.73
CA ALA A 67 -3.72 14.71 5.97
C ALA A 67 -3.96 16.22 5.82
N ARG A 68 -5.22 16.62 5.55
CA ARG A 68 -5.62 18.03 5.51
C ARG A 68 -5.50 18.70 6.88
N ALA A 69 -5.94 18.05 7.95
CA ALA A 69 -5.85 18.57 9.32
C ALA A 69 -4.40 18.73 9.80
N LEU A 70 -3.49 17.90 9.31
CA LEU A 70 -2.06 17.95 9.58
C LEU A 70 -1.28 18.84 8.61
N HIS A 71 -1.95 19.47 7.65
CA HIS A 71 -1.33 20.30 6.61
C HIS A 71 -0.22 19.58 5.82
N MET A 72 -0.37 18.27 5.59
CA MET A 72 0.59 17.49 4.82
C MET A 72 0.67 18.00 3.39
N THR A 73 1.90 18.28 2.95
CA THR A 73 2.19 18.77 1.59
C THR A 73 2.17 17.64 0.56
N ARG A 74 2.01 17.99 -0.72
CA ARG A 74 2.05 17.00 -1.80
C ARG A 74 3.43 16.36 -1.91
N GLU A 75 4.48 17.13 -1.62
CA GLU A 75 5.87 16.70 -1.64
C GLU A 75 6.16 15.67 -0.53
N GLU A 76 5.69 15.90 0.70
CA GLU A 76 5.82 14.94 1.80
C GLU A 76 5.09 13.63 1.50
N MET A 77 3.90 13.75 0.89
CA MET A 77 3.09 12.62 0.43
C MET A 77 3.62 11.96 -0.84
N GLY A 78 4.65 12.51 -1.48
CA GLY A 78 5.21 12.02 -2.74
C GLY A 78 4.24 12.09 -3.92
N LEU A 79 3.20 12.92 -3.85
CA LEU A 79 2.24 13.20 -4.92
C LEU A 79 2.86 14.16 -5.95
N THR A 80 3.98 13.74 -6.52
CA THR A 80 4.80 14.50 -7.46
C THR A 80 5.41 13.57 -8.51
N THR A 81 5.63 14.12 -9.71
CA THR A 81 6.36 13.45 -10.80
C THR A 81 7.85 13.75 -10.78
N GLN A 82 8.31 14.63 -9.88
CA GLN A 82 9.73 14.91 -9.71
C GLN A 82 10.47 13.64 -9.28
N GLY A 83 11.58 13.34 -9.97
CA GLY A 83 12.37 12.13 -9.68
C GLY A 83 11.69 10.81 -10.06
N PHE A 84 10.55 10.84 -10.79
CA PHE A 84 9.81 9.63 -11.18
C PHE A 84 10.70 8.58 -11.84
N THR A 85 11.52 8.96 -12.81
CA THR A 85 12.42 8.02 -13.51
C THR A 85 13.47 7.43 -12.58
N ALA A 86 14.07 8.26 -11.72
CA ALA A 86 15.04 7.82 -10.72
C ALA A 86 14.41 6.87 -9.68
N ALA A 87 13.13 7.06 -9.35
CA ALA A 87 12.37 6.19 -8.48
C ALA A 87 11.92 4.89 -9.16
N LEU A 88 11.57 4.94 -10.45
CA LEU A 88 11.06 3.80 -11.20
C LEU A 88 12.16 2.80 -11.57
N LEU A 89 13.35 3.27 -11.95
CA LEU A 89 14.44 2.41 -12.41
C LEU A 89 14.82 1.31 -11.39
N PRO A 90 15.03 1.60 -10.09
CA PRO A 90 15.30 0.57 -9.09
C PRO A 90 14.16 -0.43 -8.87
N LEU A 91 12.93 -0.10 -9.29
CA LEU A 91 11.77 -0.98 -9.16
C LEU A 91 11.65 -1.97 -10.32
N LEU A 92 12.31 -1.75 -11.46
CA LEU A 92 12.17 -2.60 -12.64
C LEU A 92 12.62 -4.04 -12.39
N ILE A 93 13.81 -4.22 -11.80
CA ILE A 93 14.35 -5.56 -11.49
C ILE A 93 13.44 -6.33 -10.52
N PRO A 94 13.12 -5.82 -9.31
CA PRO A 94 12.28 -6.58 -8.39
C PRO A 94 10.87 -6.82 -8.93
N THR A 95 10.29 -5.86 -9.66
CA THR A 95 8.99 -6.04 -10.32
C THR A 95 9.08 -7.21 -11.30
N SER A 96 10.05 -7.19 -12.22
CA SER A 96 10.24 -8.26 -13.21
C SER A 96 10.47 -9.63 -12.59
N LEU A 97 11.25 -9.72 -11.50
CA LEU A 97 11.47 -10.98 -10.79
C LEU A 97 10.16 -11.54 -10.22
N VAL A 98 9.31 -10.70 -9.63
CA VAL A 98 8.01 -11.13 -9.12
C VAL A 98 7.06 -11.52 -10.25
N LEU A 99 7.08 -10.82 -11.39
CA LEU A 99 6.28 -11.20 -12.56
C LEU A 99 6.71 -12.58 -13.09
N ILE A 100 8.00 -12.81 -13.28
CA ILE A 100 8.56 -14.10 -13.74
C ILE A 100 8.21 -15.21 -12.74
N PHE A 101 8.38 -14.95 -11.45
CA PHE A 101 8.05 -15.91 -10.40
C PHE A 101 6.55 -16.25 -10.39
N SER A 102 5.68 -15.24 -10.53
CA SER A 102 4.23 -15.44 -10.58
C SER A 102 3.82 -16.27 -11.80
N ALA A 103 4.40 -16.01 -12.97
CA ALA A 103 4.18 -16.80 -14.17
C ALA A 103 4.66 -18.26 -14.01
N TYR A 104 5.83 -18.45 -13.40
CA TYR A 104 6.39 -19.78 -13.11
C TYR A 104 5.47 -20.61 -12.22
N ILE A 105 4.88 -20.00 -11.18
CA ILE A 105 3.95 -20.64 -10.26
C ILE A 105 2.61 -20.93 -10.95
N ALA A 106 2.06 -19.96 -11.70
CA ALA A 106 0.82 -20.13 -12.47
C ALA A 106 0.90 -21.27 -13.50
N ALA A 107 2.08 -21.51 -14.09
CA ALA A 107 2.28 -22.62 -15.01
C ALA A 107 2.32 -24.01 -14.36
N ARG A 108 2.38 -24.10 -13.02
CA ARG A 108 2.57 -25.38 -12.28
C ARG A 108 1.50 -25.67 -11.24
N HIS A 109 0.66 -24.70 -10.93
CA HIS A 109 -0.34 -24.80 -9.88
C HIS A 109 -1.69 -24.29 -10.38
N PRO A 110 -2.81 -24.85 -9.89
CA PRO A 110 -4.14 -24.43 -10.31
C PRO A 110 -4.51 -23.06 -9.70
N ALA A 111 -5.49 -22.39 -10.29
CA ALA A 111 -5.87 -21.02 -9.92
C ALA A 111 -6.35 -20.94 -8.46
N GLU A 112 -7.00 -21.98 -7.94
CA GLU A 112 -7.44 -22.12 -6.55
C GLU A 112 -6.29 -22.06 -5.55
N PHE A 113 -5.13 -22.58 -5.93
CA PHE A 113 -3.95 -22.51 -5.08
C PHE A 113 -3.44 -21.08 -4.96
N ILE A 114 -3.44 -20.33 -6.07
CA ILE A 114 -2.78 -19.01 -6.16
C ILE A 114 -3.73 -17.88 -5.71
N PHE A 115 -5.01 -17.98 -6.08
CA PHE A 115 -5.98 -16.88 -6.03
C PHE A 115 -7.28 -17.21 -5.28
N PRO A 116 -7.27 -17.90 -4.12
CA PRO A 116 -8.48 -18.44 -3.50
C PRO A 116 -9.55 -17.38 -3.23
N ALA A 117 -9.16 -16.17 -2.80
CA ALA A 117 -10.08 -15.07 -2.54
C ALA A 117 -10.52 -14.27 -3.79
N MET A 118 -9.81 -14.38 -4.92
CA MET A 118 -10.12 -13.62 -6.15
C MET A 118 -10.94 -14.43 -7.16
N LEU A 119 -11.03 -15.75 -6.99
CA LEU A 119 -11.77 -16.65 -7.89
C LEU A 119 -13.25 -16.34 -8.01
N GLU A 120 -13.89 -15.95 -6.90
CA GLU A 120 -15.32 -15.65 -6.92
C GLU A 120 -15.58 -14.35 -7.68
N GLU A 121 -14.69 -13.37 -7.55
CA GLU A 121 -14.83 -12.07 -8.22
C GLU A 121 -14.58 -12.15 -9.71
N SER A 122 -13.65 -13.01 -10.15
CA SER A 122 -13.38 -13.20 -11.57
C SER A 122 -14.57 -13.79 -12.33
N ARG A 123 -15.55 -14.38 -11.63
CA ARG A 123 -16.82 -14.87 -12.23
C ARG A 123 -17.80 -13.76 -12.57
N HIS A 124 -17.69 -12.59 -11.93
CA HIS A 124 -18.67 -11.50 -12.05
C HIS A 124 -18.15 -10.29 -12.81
N LEU A 125 -16.83 -10.17 -12.98
CA LEU A 125 -16.18 -9.06 -13.69
C LEU A 125 -15.45 -9.57 -14.92
N SER A 126 -15.43 -8.77 -15.98
CA SER A 126 -14.50 -9.02 -17.10
C SER A 126 -13.06 -8.70 -16.68
N MET A 127 -12.08 -9.35 -17.32
CA MET A 127 -10.66 -9.10 -17.07
C MET A 127 -10.30 -7.61 -17.18
N SER A 128 -10.80 -6.92 -18.21
CA SER A 128 -10.52 -5.49 -18.43
C SER A 128 -11.14 -4.61 -17.35
N THR A 129 -12.36 -4.92 -16.91
CA THR A 129 -13.00 -4.23 -15.79
C THR A 129 -12.23 -4.44 -14.49
N ALA A 130 -11.81 -5.68 -14.20
CA ALA A 130 -11.04 -6.02 -13.01
C ALA A 130 -9.70 -5.26 -12.98
N ILE A 131 -8.95 -5.27 -14.08
CA ILE A 131 -7.69 -4.51 -14.22
C ILE A 131 -7.95 -3.00 -14.06
N PHE A 132 -8.99 -2.46 -14.72
CA PHE A 132 -9.31 -1.05 -14.63
C PHE A 132 -9.59 -0.61 -13.17
N LEU A 133 -10.46 -1.34 -12.46
CA LEU A 133 -10.76 -1.07 -11.06
C LEU A 133 -9.52 -1.24 -10.17
N TYR A 134 -8.69 -2.24 -10.45
CA TYR A 134 -7.45 -2.45 -9.71
C TYR A 134 -6.48 -1.27 -9.86
N VAL A 135 -6.24 -0.81 -11.08
CA VAL A 135 -5.29 0.27 -11.38
C VAL A 135 -5.81 1.64 -10.95
N THR A 136 -7.11 1.91 -11.10
CA THR A 136 -7.66 3.26 -10.84
C THR A 136 -8.18 3.45 -9.42
N LEU A 137 -8.59 2.38 -8.75
CA LEU A 137 -9.10 2.43 -7.39
C LEU A 137 -8.16 1.73 -6.42
N SER A 138 -7.94 0.42 -6.58
CA SER A 138 -7.23 -0.38 -5.57
C SER A 138 -5.81 0.13 -5.31
N VAL A 139 -4.98 0.27 -6.36
CA VAL A 139 -3.58 0.70 -6.23
C VAL A 139 -3.47 2.12 -5.65
N PRO A 140 -4.20 3.14 -6.17
CA PRO A 140 -4.13 4.48 -5.60
C PRO A 140 -4.53 4.54 -4.13
N LEU A 141 -5.62 3.85 -3.74
CA LEU A 141 -6.07 3.80 -2.35
C LEU A 141 -5.01 3.21 -1.42
N GLN A 142 -4.41 2.08 -1.82
CA GLN A 142 -3.39 1.41 -1.02
C GLN A 142 -2.12 2.26 -0.92
N GLU A 143 -1.59 2.76 -2.03
CA GLU A 143 -0.34 3.53 -2.00
C GLU A 143 -0.50 4.85 -1.25
N VAL A 144 -1.64 5.54 -1.39
CA VAL A 144 -1.91 6.76 -0.62
C VAL A 144 -1.96 6.46 0.88
N LEU A 145 -2.66 5.40 1.30
CA LEU A 145 -2.75 5.02 2.70
C LEU A 145 -1.38 4.65 3.29
N PHE A 146 -0.69 3.69 2.67
CA PHE A 146 0.52 3.10 3.25
C PHE A 146 1.76 3.99 3.09
N ARG A 147 1.94 4.65 1.93
CA ARG A 147 3.18 5.37 1.61
C ARG A 147 2.97 6.86 1.77
N ALA A 148 1.97 7.42 1.08
CA ALA A 148 1.76 8.87 1.07
C ALA A 148 1.34 9.42 2.43
N PHE A 149 0.54 8.68 3.19
CA PHE A 149 0.05 9.11 4.49
C PHE A 149 0.86 8.51 5.64
N TYR A 150 0.91 7.17 5.72
CA TYR A 150 1.36 6.52 6.95
C TYR A 150 2.88 6.62 7.17
N ILE A 151 3.71 6.59 6.12
CA ILE A 151 5.16 6.80 6.26
C ILE A 151 5.48 8.22 6.78
N PRO A 152 5.03 9.33 6.16
CA PRO A 152 5.26 10.68 6.71
C PRO A 152 4.71 10.83 8.12
N ARG A 153 3.61 10.13 8.44
CA ARG A 153 3.05 10.13 9.77
C ARG A 153 3.96 9.45 10.80
N LEU A 154 4.59 8.33 10.44
CA LEU A 154 5.60 7.67 11.25
C LEU A 154 6.86 8.53 11.41
N GLU A 155 7.25 9.29 10.39
CA GLU A 155 8.40 10.20 10.45
C GLU A 155 8.25 11.32 11.49
N GLN A 156 7.02 11.69 11.83
CA GLN A 156 6.78 12.65 12.92
C GLN A 156 7.19 12.12 14.31
N ILE A 157 7.30 10.79 14.47
CA ILE A 157 7.65 10.16 15.75
C ILE A 157 9.06 9.55 15.79
N THR A 158 9.64 9.22 14.63
CA THR A 158 10.97 8.63 14.54
C THR A 158 11.60 8.82 13.17
N ASP A 159 12.90 9.11 13.16
CA ASP A 159 13.72 9.15 11.94
C ASP A 159 14.41 7.79 11.66
N ASN A 160 14.09 6.74 12.43
CA ASN A 160 14.72 5.43 12.25
C ASN A 160 14.21 4.77 10.97
N ARG A 161 15.01 4.90 9.91
CA ARG A 161 14.73 4.36 8.57
C ARG A 161 14.37 2.87 8.57
N LEU A 162 15.08 2.04 9.34
CA LEU A 162 14.79 0.61 9.40
C LEU A 162 13.40 0.35 10.00
N PHE A 163 13.03 1.08 11.05
CA PHE A 163 11.70 1.02 11.64
C PHE A 163 10.63 1.44 10.64
N LEU A 164 10.81 2.58 9.95
CA LEU A 164 9.85 3.09 8.95
C LEU A 164 9.55 2.04 7.87
N ILE A 165 10.61 1.41 7.34
CA ILE A 165 10.49 0.39 6.29
C ILE A 165 9.82 -0.87 6.83
N THR A 166 10.37 -1.44 7.90
CA THR A 166 9.91 -2.74 8.41
C THR A 166 8.50 -2.66 8.97
N PHE A 167 8.14 -1.59 9.68
CA PHE A 167 6.81 -1.42 10.24
C PHE A 167 5.76 -1.17 9.16
N SER A 168 6.04 -0.29 8.19
CA SER A 168 5.13 -0.05 7.06
C SER A 168 4.94 -1.30 6.21
N ALA A 169 6.02 -2.03 5.91
CA ALA A 169 5.96 -3.27 5.14
C ALA A 169 5.25 -4.39 5.89
N LEU A 170 5.45 -4.51 7.21
CA LEU A 170 4.77 -5.49 8.05
C LEU A 170 3.26 -5.26 8.04
N ILE A 171 2.81 -4.02 8.25
CA ILE A 171 1.36 -3.72 8.20
C ILE A 171 0.81 -4.00 6.81
N PHE A 172 1.52 -3.59 5.75
CA PHE A 172 1.12 -3.88 4.37
C PHE A 172 1.01 -5.39 4.11
N MET A 173 1.94 -6.20 4.61
CA MET A 173 1.88 -7.66 4.57
C MET A 173 0.67 -8.22 5.32
N LEU A 174 0.44 -7.77 6.56
CA LEU A 174 -0.61 -8.28 7.42
C LEU A 174 -2.01 -8.07 6.83
N VAL A 175 -2.27 -6.93 6.20
CA VAL A 175 -3.59 -6.67 5.57
C VAL A 175 -3.89 -7.57 4.39
N HIS A 176 -2.90 -8.29 3.85
CA HIS A 176 -3.08 -9.26 2.76
C HIS A 176 -3.32 -10.69 3.26
N ILE A 177 -3.17 -10.97 4.57
CA ILE A 177 -3.48 -12.29 5.16
C ILE A 177 -4.89 -12.80 4.79
N PRO A 178 -5.95 -11.97 4.83
CA PRO A 178 -7.30 -12.42 4.50
C PRO A 178 -7.46 -12.96 3.07
N LEU A 179 -6.50 -12.71 2.18
CA LEU A 179 -6.52 -13.25 0.82
C LEU A 179 -6.21 -14.74 0.75
N GLY A 180 -5.78 -15.36 1.85
CA GLY A 180 -5.73 -16.82 2.01
C GLY A 180 -4.56 -17.53 1.34
N ASN A 181 -3.58 -16.81 0.79
CA ASN A 181 -2.39 -17.39 0.17
C ASN A 181 -1.10 -16.87 0.83
N LEU A 182 -0.37 -17.77 1.51
CA LEU A 182 0.86 -17.43 2.22
C LEU A 182 1.96 -16.89 1.28
N LEU A 183 2.11 -17.47 0.08
CA LEU A 183 3.12 -17.03 -0.87
C LEU A 183 2.87 -15.59 -1.30
N MET A 184 1.63 -15.24 -1.61
CA MET A 184 1.22 -13.87 -1.93
C MET A 184 1.48 -12.93 -0.75
N VAL A 185 1.14 -13.33 0.48
CA VAL A 185 1.42 -12.52 1.68
C VAL A 185 2.93 -12.23 1.79
N LEU A 186 3.78 -13.25 1.66
CA LEU A 186 5.23 -13.09 1.74
C LEU A 186 5.77 -12.20 0.61
N THR A 187 5.34 -12.42 -0.64
CA THR A 187 5.73 -11.60 -1.79
C THR A 187 5.31 -10.15 -1.59
N THR A 188 4.09 -9.91 -1.08
CA THR A 188 3.61 -8.57 -0.75
C THR A 188 4.42 -7.92 0.38
N GLY A 189 4.86 -8.68 1.38
CA GLY A 189 5.78 -8.17 2.41
C GLY A 189 7.13 -7.74 1.83
N LEU A 190 7.72 -8.56 0.96
CA LEU A 190 8.99 -8.25 0.28
C LEU A 190 8.85 -7.00 -0.62
N MET A 191 7.81 -6.93 -1.43
CA MET A 191 7.53 -5.73 -2.24
C MET A 191 7.21 -4.52 -1.37
N GLY A 192 6.55 -4.72 -0.22
CA GLY A 192 6.31 -3.69 0.77
C GLY A 192 7.59 -3.05 1.30
N ILE A 193 8.62 -3.86 1.58
CA ILE A 193 9.96 -3.39 1.97
C ILE A 193 10.57 -2.55 0.85
N ILE A 194 10.55 -3.07 -0.38
CA ILE A 194 11.14 -2.42 -1.56
C ILE A 194 10.45 -1.07 -1.84
N TRP A 195 9.12 -1.04 -1.83
CA TRP A 195 8.34 0.17 -2.06
C TRP A 195 8.49 1.19 -0.94
N ALA A 196 8.55 0.78 0.33
CA ALA A 196 8.81 1.70 1.45
C ALA A 196 10.23 2.29 1.38
N ASP A 197 11.24 1.45 1.10
CA ASP A 197 12.61 1.87 0.88
C ASP A 197 12.73 2.88 -0.28
N ASN A 198 12.05 2.60 -1.40
CA ASN A 198 11.99 3.47 -2.56
C ASN A 198 11.30 4.81 -2.25
N PHE A 199 10.15 4.77 -1.57
CA PHE A 199 9.41 5.98 -1.18
C PHE A 199 10.28 6.90 -0.30
N LEU A 200 10.95 6.34 0.70
CA LEU A 200 11.83 7.11 1.59
C LEU A 200 13.02 7.72 0.85
N ARG A 201 13.53 7.07 -0.20
CA ARG A 201 14.67 7.59 -1.00
C ARG A 201 14.25 8.68 -1.98
N PHE A 202 13.12 8.51 -2.67
CA PHE A 202 12.78 9.31 -3.85
C PHE A 202 11.53 10.16 -3.71
N ARG A 203 10.65 9.87 -2.75
CA ARG A 203 9.34 10.54 -2.58
C ARG A 203 8.52 10.64 -3.87
N SER A 204 8.50 9.55 -4.64
CA SER A 204 7.67 9.46 -5.84
C SER A 204 6.65 8.33 -5.70
N LEU A 205 5.44 8.70 -5.28
CA LEU A 205 4.32 7.78 -5.22
C LEU A 205 3.92 7.22 -6.59
N PRO A 206 3.90 8.02 -7.69
CA PRO A 206 3.53 7.51 -9.01
C PRO A 206 4.45 6.37 -9.50
N ALA A 207 5.75 6.41 -9.21
CA ALA A 207 6.67 5.34 -9.61
C ALA A 207 6.33 4.01 -8.94
N ILE A 208 5.97 4.07 -7.66
CA ILE A 208 5.52 2.91 -6.88
C ILE A 208 4.17 2.42 -7.39
N MET A 209 3.22 3.33 -7.66
CA MET A 209 1.92 2.96 -8.25
C MET A 209 2.08 2.24 -9.59
N VAL A 210 3.02 2.65 -10.45
CA VAL A 210 3.29 1.92 -11.71
C VAL A 210 3.78 0.51 -11.44
N SER A 211 4.76 0.33 -10.55
CA SER A 211 5.26 -1.00 -10.15
C SER A 211 4.15 -1.88 -9.56
N HIS A 212 3.35 -1.34 -8.64
CA HIS A 212 2.26 -2.07 -8.00
C HIS A 212 1.11 -2.39 -8.97
N ALA A 213 0.74 -1.44 -9.84
CA ALA A 213 -0.25 -1.64 -10.89
C ALA A 213 0.17 -2.76 -11.85
N LEU A 214 1.44 -2.79 -12.27
CA LEU A 214 1.97 -3.86 -13.13
C LEU A 214 1.88 -5.23 -12.45
N LEU A 215 2.31 -5.35 -11.18
CA LEU A 215 2.26 -6.62 -10.46
C LEU A 215 0.84 -7.16 -10.35
N GLY A 216 -0.10 -6.36 -9.84
CA GLY A 216 -1.46 -6.85 -9.63
C GLY A 216 -2.25 -7.02 -10.93
N SER A 217 -2.05 -6.15 -11.93
CA SER A 217 -2.68 -6.34 -13.24
C SER A 217 -2.20 -7.63 -13.91
N PHE A 218 -0.92 -7.97 -13.75
CA PHE A 218 -0.38 -9.24 -14.26
C PHE A 218 -0.95 -10.45 -13.51
N LEU A 219 -1.11 -10.38 -12.19
CA LEU A 219 -1.77 -11.43 -11.42
C LEU A 219 -3.23 -11.62 -11.84
N ILE A 220 -3.98 -10.54 -12.04
CA ILE A 220 -5.34 -10.60 -12.59
C ILE A 220 -5.30 -11.23 -13.98
N TYR A 221 -4.42 -10.79 -14.87
CA TYR A 221 -4.26 -11.41 -16.19
C TYR A 221 -4.02 -12.92 -16.10
N LEU A 222 -3.09 -13.37 -15.25
CA LEU A 222 -2.80 -14.79 -15.04
C LEU A 222 -4.03 -15.55 -14.55
N LEU A 223 -4.78 -14.99 -13.59
CA LEU A 223 -6.01 -15.59 -13.09
C LEU A 223 -7.01 -15.85 -14.23
N TYR A 224 -7.25 -14.88 -15.10
CA TYR A 224 -8.19 -15.03 -16.23
C TYR A 224 -7.64 -15.93 -17.34
N ALA A 225 -6.32 -16.01 -17.52
CA ALA A 225 -5.69 -16.89 -18.52
C ALA A 225 -5.67 -18.38 -18.11
N MET A 226 -6.02 -18.69 -16.86
CA MET A 226 -6.11 -20.05 -16.33
C MET A 226 -7.50 -20.69 -16.49
N PHE A 227 -8.47 -19.95 -17.07
CA PHE A 227 -9.81 -20.41 -17.42
C PHE A 227 -10.04 -20.35 -18.93
#